data_AF-A0A938MAU9-F1
#
_entry.id   AF-A0A938MAU9-F1
#
_cell.length_a   1.000
_cell.length_b   1.000
_cell.length_c   1.000
_cell.angle_alpha   90.00
_cell.angle_beta   90.00
_cell.angle_gamma   90.00
#
_symmetry.space_group_name_H-M   'P 1'
#
loop_
_entity.id
_entity.type
_entity.pdbx_description
1 polymer ?
#
loop_
_entity_poly.entity_id
_entity_poly.type
_entity_poly.pdbx_seq_one_letter_code
_entity_poly.pdbx_strand_id
1 'polypeptide(L)'
;MASDHDYLTDFAPVIRSLGVGQMLKSIIGNEITTTDLGHFNAFPLIPTPSRRGQGALEHEGMTPKRLFDAARAGGDKVLQVNHPRAGKLGYFDQLKLSPETATSPDKDFVLGFDAIEVFNGKKVSDAQRVLKDWYNFLNLGHRFTATGNSDTHAVVAQEAGYPRNFIASKTDAPGDIQDKDIIRAIKVERNIVVTNGPFVAFTVNGKPIGSVVTDTDGKVTLNVVVQAPSWVDVSEIEVIGNGRSLQTIGVGRIGAAMKTQRTLNVPLTRDTWFVVIARGEESLAPVVPSRGKGPAVTPFAFTNPIWVDTNGNGKFDPPGLN
;
A
#
# COMPACT_ATOMS: atom_id res chain seq x y z
N MET A 1 5.47 4.63 -11.27
CA MET A 1 4.35 4.65 -12.23
C MET A 1 4.12 6.09 -12.65
N ALA A 2 3.89 6.34 -13.94
CA ALA A 2 3.35 7.61 -14.40
C ALA A 2 1.83 7.54 -14.26
N SER A 3 1.23 8.48 -13.54
CA SER A 3 -0.20 8.46 -13.22
C SER A 3 -0.79 9.86 -13.31
N ASP A 4 -0.52 10.54 -14.42
CA ASP A 4 -1.11 11.85 -14.66
C ASP A 4 -2.65 11.73 -14.70
N HIS A 5 -3.31 12.81 -14.26
CA HIS A 5 -4.76 12.94 -14.27
C HIS A 5 -5.30 12.82 -15.70
N ASP A 6 -6.09 11.77 -15.96
CA ASP A 6 -6.77 11.50 -17.23
C ASP A 6 -5.88 11.64 -18.48
N TYR A 7 -4.60 11.29 -18.34
CA TYR A 7 -3.59 11.35 -19.40
C TYR A 7 -2.57 10.22 -19.27
N LEU A 8 -2.28 9.50 -20.36
CA LEU A 8 -1.27 8.42 -20.36
C LEU A 8 0.10 8.98 -20.76
N THR A 9 0.99 9.15 -19.80
CA THR A 9 2.37 9.59 -20.05
C THR A 9 3.34 8.42 -20.15
N ASP A 10 4.09 8.35 -21.25
CA ASP A 10 5.20 7.42 -21.42
C ASP A 10 6.56 8.10 -21.13
N PHE A 11 7.19 7.72 -20.01
CA PHE A 11 8.55 8.18 -19.68
C PHE A 11 9.66 7.38 -20.37
N ALA A 12 9.36 6.26 -21.04
CA ALA A 12 10.39 5.43 -21.66
C ALA A 12 11.29 6.17 -22.67
N PRO A 13 10.79 7.08 -23.53
CA PRO A 13 11.64 7.90 -24.40
C PRO A 13 12.65 8.76 -23.63
N VAL A 14 12.21 9.42 -22.56
CA VAL A 14 13.08 10.28 -21.73
C VAL A 14 14.10 9.44 -20.95
N ILE A 15 13.68 8.30 -20.39
CA ILE A 15 14.59 7.36 -19.72
C ILE A 15 15.69 6.88 -20.68
N ARG A 16 15.35 6.59 -21.94
CA ARG A 16 16.32 6.21 -22.97
C ARG A 16 17.26 7.36 -23.32
N SER A 17 16.74 8.57 -23.54
CA SER A 17 17.57 9.71 -23.93
C SER A 17 18.57 10.12 -22.85
N LEU A 18 18.23 9.91 -21.57
CA LEU A 18 19.13 10.15 -20.44
C LEU A 18 20.13 9.01 -20.20
N GLY A 19 19.99 7.86 -20.88
CA GLY A 19 20.87 6.70 -20.70
C GLY A 19 20.70 5.97 -19.36
N VAL A 20 19.61 6.21 -18.62
CA VAL A 20 19.39 5.68 -17.26
C VAL A 20 18.51 4.43 -17.20
N GLY A 21 18.26 3.77 -18.34
CA GLY A 21 17.36 2.62 -18.44
C GLY A 21 17.81 1.36 -17.66
N GLN A 22 19.05 1.33 -17.19
CA GLN A 22 19.57 0.29 -16.29
C GLN A 22 19.31 0.59 -14.80
N MET A 23 18.97 1.84 -14.47
CA MET A 23 18.75 2.32 -13.10
C MET A 23 17.27 2.55 -12.78
N LEU A 24 16.45 2.82 -13.80
CA LEU A 24 15.04 3.18 -13.64
C LEU A 24 14.18 2.54 -14.73
N LYS A 25 12.99 2.10 -14.33
CA LYS A 25 11.89 1.72 -15.22
C LYS A 25 10.64 2.53 -14.88
N SER A 26 9.80 2.75 -15.87
CA SER A 26 8.50 3.38 -15.73
C SER A 26 7.41 2.41 -16.17
N ILE A 27 6.34 2.35 -15.38
CA ILE A 27 5.05 1.78 -15.77
C ILE A 27 4.14 2.93 -16.14
N ILE A 28 3.48 2.82 -17.30
CA ILE A 28 2.43 3.75 -17.74
C ILE A 28 1.15 3.38 -17.02
N GLY A 29 0.57 4.31 -16.28
CA GLY A 29 -0.73 4.20 -15.66
C GLY A 29 -1.53 5.47 -15.89
N ASN A 30 -2.65 5.57 -15.18
CA ASN A 30 -3.51 6.73 -15.19
C ASN A 30 -4.14 6.91 -13.82
N GLU A 31 -4.14 8.13 -13.31
CA GLU A 31 -5.07 8.51 -12.25
C GLU A 31 -6.38 8.95 -12.90
N ILE A 32 -7.38 8.06 -12.85
CA ILE A 32 -8.75 8.31 -13.30
C ILE A 32 -9.38 9.26 -12.28
N THR A 33 -9.67 10.49 -12.69
CA THR A 33 -9.94 11.61 -11.79
C THR A 33 -11.40 12.03 -11.85
N THR A 34 -12.24 11.33 -11.09
CA THR A 34 -13.68 11.61 -11.09
C THR A 34 -14.04 12.78 -10.18
N THR A 35 -15.12 13.48 -10.52
CA THR A 35 -15.62 14.61 -9.72
C THR A 35 -16.43 14.19 -8.49
N ASP A 36 -16.98 12.97 -8.49
CA ASP A 36 -18.02 12.51 -7.56
C ASP A 36 -17.82 11.07 -7.04
N LEU A 37 -16.88 10.30 -7.58
CA LEU A 37 -16.55 8.95 -7.11
C LEU A 37 -15.19 8.88 -6.41
N GLY A 38 -14.38 9.93 -6.45
CA GLY A 38 -12.98 9.89 -6.02
C GLY A 38 -12.02 9.41 -7.11
N HIS A 39 -10.76 9.15 -6.74
CA HIS A 39 -9.70 8.85 -7.70
C HIS A 39 -9.25 7.39 -7.67
N PHE A 40 -8.79 6.91 -8.82
CA PHE A 40 -8.34 5.54 -8.99
C PHE A 40 -7.10 5.48 -9.86
N ASN A 41 -6.10 4.69 -9.46
CA ASN A 41 -4.99 4.35 -10.35
C ASN A 41 -5.29 3.07 -11.13
N ALA A 42 -5.17 3.12 -12.45
CA ALA A 42 -5.28 1.98 -13.35
C ALA A 42 -3.97 1.78 -14.14
N PHE A 43 -3.39 0.58 -14.08
CA PHE A 43 -2.11 0.28 -14.73
C PHE A 43 -1.84 -1.23 -14.92
N PRO A 44 -0.90 -1.62 -15.80
CA PRO A 44 -0.29 -0.82 -16.86
C PRO A 44 -1.31 -0.49 -17.97
N LEU A 45 -1.06 0.57 -18.72
CA LEU A 45 -1.87 0.99 -19.87
C LEU A 45 -0.98 1.24 -21.10
N ILE A 46 -1.59 1.20 -22.28
CA ILE A 46 -0.92 1.45 -23.56
C ILE A 46 -1.44 2.77 -24.15
N PRO A 47 -0.59 3.80 -24.32
CA PRO A 47 -1.00 5.05 -24.94
C PRO A 47 -1.50 4.88 -26.37
N THR A 48 -2.57 5.61 -26.69
CA THR A 48 -3.12 5.78 -28.04
C THR A 48 -3.02 7.27 -28.41
N PRO A 49 -1.91 7.73 -29.01
CA PRO A 49 -1.64 9.17 -29.22
C PRO A 49 -2.70 9.93 -30.00
N SER A 50 -3.47 9.26 -30.85
CA SER A 50 -4.55 9.86 -31.65
C SER A 50 -5.84 10.11 -30.88
N ARG A 51 -5.92 9.73 -29.60
CA ARG A 51 -7.10 9.91 -28.73
C ARG A 51 -6.80 10.93 -27.63
N ARG A 52 -7.86 11.56 -27.13
CA ARG A 52 -7.81 12.46 -25.96
C ARG A 52 -7.11 11.75 -24.80
N GLY A 53 -6.28 12.48 -24.05
CA GLY A 53 -5.54 11.92 -22.92
C GLY A 53 -4.57 10.79 -23.28
N GLN A 54 -4.16 10.70 -24.55
CA GLN A 54 -3.47 9.54 -25.11
C GLN A 54 -4.23 8.22 -24.89
N GLY A 55 -5.57 8.24 -24.94
CA GLY A 55 -6.40 7.05 -24.73
C GLY A 55 -6.79 6.78 -23.28
N ALA A 56 -6.60 7.75 -22.37
CA ALA A 56 -7.16 7.69 -21.03
C ALA A 56 -8.69 7.47 -21.05
N LEU A 57 -9.21 6.83 -20.00
CA LEU A 57 -10.63 6.46 -19.92
C LEU A 57 -11.50 7.70 -19.74
N GLU A 58 -12.46 7.91 -20.64
CA GLU A 58 -13.53 8.88 -20.42
C GLU A 58 -14.54 8.30 -19.44
N HIS A 59 -14.69 8.92 -18.26
CA HIS A 59 -15.41 8.34 -17.12
C HIS A 59 -16.62 9.16 -16.65
N GLU A 60 -16.96 10.27 -17.32
CA GLU A 60 -18.05 11.15 -16.92
C GLU A 60 -19.40 10.41 -16.90
N GLY A 61 -20.16 10.58 -15.80
CA GLY A 61 -21.47 9.96 -15.62
C GLY A 61 -21.45 8.43 -15.45
N MET A 62 -20.29 7.81 -15.30
CA MET A 62 -20.21 6.38 -14.99
C MET A 62 -20.56 6.10 -13.54
N THR A 63 -21.18 4.95 -13.27
CA THR A 63 -21.22 4.39 -11.92
C THR A 63 -19.85 3.76 -11.59
N PRO A 64 -19.50 3.55 -10.31
CA PRO A 64 -18.26 2.86 -9.93
C PRO A 64 -18.09 1.51 -10.63
N LYS A 65 -19.15 0.71 -10.72
CA LYS A 65 -19.10 -0.57 -11.45
C LYS A 65 -18.72 -0.39 -12.92
N ARG A 66 -19.37 0.55 -13.63
CA ARG A 66 -19.08 0.82 -15.04
C ARG A 66 -17.65 1.34 -15.23
N LEU A 67 -17.17 2.19 -14.34
CA LEU A 67 -15.81 2.71 -14.36
C LEU A 67 -14.79 1.57 -14.21
N PHE A 68 -15.00 0.70 -13.21
CA PHE A 68 -14.09 -0.43 -12.96
C PHE A 68 -14.10 -1.43 -14.13
N ASP A 69 -15.28 -1.77 -14.65
CA ASP A 69 -15.41 -2.65 -15.82
C ASP A 69 -14.73 -2.04 -17.06
N ALA A 70 -14.87 -0.72 -17.28
CA ALA A 70 -14.28 -0.02 -18.42
C ALA A 70 -12.75 0.09 -18.31
N ALA A 71 -12.21 0.35 -17.11
CA ALA A 71 -10.76 0.32 -16.88
C ALA A 71 -10.17 -1.06 -17.24
N ARG A 72 -10.85 -2.14 -16.82
CA ARG A 72 -10.48 -3.53 -17.16
C ARG A 72 -10.54 -3.82 -18.65
N ALA A 73 -11.60 -3.39 -19.31
CA ALA A 73 -11.74 -3.50 -20.76
C ALA A 73 -10.66 -2.70 -21.50
N GLY A 74 -10.19 -1.59 -20.92
CA GLY A 74 -9.05 -0.79 -21.39
C GLY A 74 -7.70 -1.48 -21.25
N GLY A 75 -7.64 -2.60 -20.55
CA GLY A 75 -6.46 -3.46 -20.47
C GLY A 75 -5.66 -3.36 -19.17
N ASP A 76 -6.12 -2.54 -18.21
CA ASP A 76 -5.46 -2.43 -16.92
C ASP A 76 -5.39 -3.79 -16.20
N LYS A 77 -4.35 -3.97 -15.40
CA LYS A 77 -4.17 -5.20 -14.61
C LYS A 77 -4.40 -4.93 -13.14
N VAL A 78 -4.03 -3.76 -12.65
CA VAL A 78 -4.22 -3.30 -11.29
C VAL A 78 -5.10 -2.07 -11.32
N LEU A 79 -6.19 -2.13 -10.56
CA LEU A 79 -6.99 -0.96 -10.18
C LEU A 79 -6.82 -0.72 -8.68
N GLN A 80 -6.41 0.48 -8.32
CA GLN A 80 -6.22 0.91 -6.94
C GLN A 80 -7.18 2.05 -6.61
N VAL A 81 -7.79 2.01 -5.43
CA VAL A 81 -8.48 3.18 -4.86
C VAL A 81 -7.45 4.11 -4.26
N ASN A 82 -7.34 5.34 -4.78
CA ASN A 82 -6.41 6.34 -4.28
C ASN A 82 -7.01 7.08 -3.09
N HIS A 83 -6.15 7.45 -2.13
CA HIS A 83 -6.42 8.28 -0.96
C HIS A 83 -7.89 8.25 -0.51
N PRO A 84 -8.41 7.08 -0.09
CA PRO A 84 -9.84 6.79 -0.09
C PRO A 84 -10.65 7.65 0.90
N ARG A 85 -9.97 8.27 1.86
CA ARG A 85 -10.52 9.14 2.92
C ARG A 85 -10.15 10.63 2.73
N ALA A 86 -9.94 11.05 1.49
CA ALA A 86 -9.60 12.42 1.09
C ALA A 86 -10.82 13.27 0.70
N GLY A 87 -11.99 13.06 1.33
CA GLY A 87 -13.19 13.86 1.10
C GLY A 87 -13.73 13.68 -0.32
N LYS A 88 -13.80 14.77 -1.11
CA LYS A 88 -14.29 14.74 -2.50
C LYS A 88 -13.49 13.82 -3.42
N LEU A 89 -12.22 13.61 -3.10
CA LEU A 89 -11.31 12.81 -3.93
C LEU A 89 -11.26 11.33 -3.46
N GLY A 90 -11.90 11.00 -2.34
CA GLY A 90 -11.82 9.68 -1.72
C GLY A 90 -13.07 8.84 -1.95
N TYR A 91 -12.93 7.68 -2.60
CA TYR A 91 -14.05 6.77 -2.90
C TYR A 91 -14.81 6.33 -1.63
N PHE A 92 -14.10 6.07 -0.53
CA PHE A 92 -14.76 5.62 0.70
C PHE A 92 -15.56 6.75 1.36
N ASP A 93 -15.13 8.00 1.21
CA ASP A 93 -15.89 9.16 1.70
C ASP A 93 -17.08 9.48 0.78
N GLN A 94 -16.87 9.51 -0.54
CA GLN A 94 -17.94 9.80 -1.51
C GLN A 94 -19.10 8.81 -1.39
N LEU A 95 -18.77 7.52 -1.25
CA LEU A 95 -19.75 6.46 -1.15
C LEU A 95 -20.03 6.09 0.32
N LYS A 96 -19.63 6.92 1.29
CA LYS A 96 -20.03 6.79 2.70
C LYS A 96 -19.75 5.41 3.32
N LEU A 97 -18.61 4.81 3.00
CA LEU A 97 -18.16 3.58 3.64
C LEU A 97 -18.04 3.80 5.16
N SER A 98 -18.71 2.98 5.95
CA SER A 98 -18.56 3.01 7.41
C SER A 98 -17.20 2.44 7.83
N PRO A 99 -16.41 3.19 8.62
CA PRO A 99 -15.15 2.69 9.18
C PRO A 99 -15.35 1.68 10.33
N GLU A 100 -16.59 1.32 10.67
CA GLU A 100 -16.92 0.31 11.68
C GLU A 100 -17.35 -1.00 11.01
N THR A 101 -18.19 -0.90 9.98
CA THR A 101 -18.80 -2.08 9.36
C THR A 101 -18.20 -2.47 8.01
N ALA A 102 -17.34 -1.62 7.43
CA ALA A 102 -16.87 -1.77 6.05
C ALA A 102 -18.01 -1.98 5.03
N THR A 103 -19.19 -1.44 5.34
CA THR A 103 -20.34 -1.39 4.43
C THR A 103 -20.67 0.04 4.07
N SER A 104 -21.34 0.23 2.94
CA SER A 104 -21.83 1.52 2.49
C SER A 104 -23.37 1.47 2.36
N PRO A 105 -24.09 2.56 2.72
CA PRO A 105 -25.51 2.70 2.40
C PRO A 105 -25.75 3.08 0.93
N ASP A 106 -24.72 3.46 0.19
CA ASP A 106 -24.80 3.77 -1.23
C ASP A 106 -24.83 2.47 -2.05
N LYS A 107 -25.91 2.28 -2.81
CA LYS A 107 -26.14 1.07 -3.61
C LYS A 107 -25.10 0.87 -4.73
N ASP A 108 -24.40 1.94 -5.12
CA ASP A 108 -23.42 1.90 -6.21
C ASP A 108 -21.99 1.64 -5.68
N PHE A 109 -21.82 1.52 -4.36
CA PHE A 109 -20.56 1.05 -3.76
C PHE A 109 -20.29 -0.41 -4.12
N VAL A 110 -19.14 -0.67 -4.75
CA VAL A 110 -18.74 -2.01 -5.19
C VAL A 110 -17.27 -2.27 -4.90
N LEU A 111 -16.96 -3.52 -4.58
CA LEU A 111 -15.63 -3.99 -4.21
C LEU A 111 -14.86 -4.60 -5.40
N GLY A 112 -14.70 -3.81 -6.47
CA GLY A 112 -14.10 -4.25 -7.74
C GLY A 112 -12.62 -3.86 -7.96
N PHE A 113 -11.93 -3.43 -6.91
CA PHE A 113 -10.53 -2.97 -6.95
C PHE A 113 -9.55 -4.01 -6.37
N ASP A 114 -8.26 -3.89 -6.70
CA ASP A 114 -7.22 -4.83 -6.26
C ASP A 114 -6.42 -4.31 -5.06
N ALA A 115 -6.27 -2.99 -4.95
CA ALA A 115 -5.42 -2.34 -3.97
C ALA A 115 -6.07 -1.08 -3.37
N ILE A 116 -5.63 -0.73 -2.17
CA ILE A 116 -6.04 0.48 -1.45
C ILE A 116 -4.79 1.28 -1.15
N GLU A 117 -4.77 2.54 -1.56
CA GLU A 117 -3.74 3.48 -1.13
C GLU A 117 -3.97 3.85 0.34
N VAL A 118 -3.33 3.09 1.22
CA VAL A 118 -3.40 3.31 2.65
C VAL A 118 -2.60 4.54 3.04
N PHE A 119 -1.43 4.77 2.43
CA PHE A 119 -0.58 5.90 2.76
C PHE A 119 -0.37 6.82 1.56
N ASN A 120 -1.04 7.98 1.57
CA ASN A 120 -0.91 8.99 0.52
C ASN A 120 -0.10 10.20 1.00
N GLY A 121 0.96 10.51 0.25
CA GLY A 121 1.85 11.64 0.52
C GLY A 121 2.38 11.66 1.96
N LYS A 122 2.54 12.85 2.53
CA LYS A 122 3.13 13.04 3.86
C LYS A 122 2.13 12.92 5.02
N LYS A 123 0.94 12.36 4.79
CA LYS A 123 -0.20 12.40 5.73
C LYS A 123 -0.29 11.11 6.57
N VAL A 124 0.61 10.96 7.55
CA VAL A 124 0.62 9.78 8.44
C VAL A 124 -0.71 9.59 9.18
N SER A 125 -1.35 10.68 9.62
CA SER A 125 -2.66 10.63 10.29
C SER A 125 -3.77 10.08 9.41
N ASP A 126 -3.77 10.41 8.11
CA ASP A 126 -4.74 9.86 7.16
C ASP A 126 -4.45 8.38 6.93
N ALA A 127 -3.18 7.97 6.87
CA ALA A 127 -2.82 6.57 6.75
C ALA A 127 -3.33 5.72 7.93
N GLN A 128 -3.27 6.25 9.15
CA GLN A 128 -3.84 5.59 10.32
C GLN A 128 -5.36 5.41 10.23
N ARG A 129 -6.08 6.38 9.64
CA ARG A 129 -7.52 6.26 9.40
C ARG A 129 -7.82 5.16 8.36
N VAL A 130 -7.10 5.14 7.24
CA VAL A 130 -7.31 4.16 6.17
C VAL A 130 -6.89 2.75 6.59
N LEU A 131 -5.89 2.61 7.47
CA LEU A 131 -5.53 1.31 8.06
C LEU A 131 -6.72 0.65 8.76
N LYS A 132 -7.58 1.42 9.45
CA LYS A 132 -8.80 0.88 10.09
C LYS A 132 -9.76 0.28 9.05
N ASP A 133 -10.00 0.99 7.94
CA ASP A 133 -10.83 0.46 6.85
C ASP A 133 -10.24 -0.82 6.27
N TRP A 134 -8.93 -0.82 6.02
CA TRP A 134 -8.22 -1.98 5.49
C TRP A 134 -8.27 -3.18 6.43
N TYR A 135 -8.12 -2.99 7.74
CA TYR A 135 -8.26 -4.06 8.73
C TYR A 135 -9.65 -4.67 8.74
N ASN A 136 -10.69 -3.85 8.61
CA ASN A 136 -12.06 -4.36 8.51
C ASN A 136 -12.25 -5.21 7.26
N PHE A 137 -11.69 -4.78 6.12
CA PHE A 137 -11.71 -5.60 4.90
C PHE A 137 -10.96 -6.93 5.07
N LEU A 138 -9.79 -6.93 5.72
CA LEU A 138 -9.05 -8.17 6.03
C LEU A 138 -9.85 -9.10 6.97
N ASN A 139 -10.52 -8.53 7.98
CA ASN A 139 -11.37 -9.24 8.92
C ASN A 139 -12.62 -9.86 8.26
N LEU A 140 -13.06 -9.29 7.14
CA LEU A 140 -14.15 -9.82 6.29
C LEU A 140 -13.63 -10.77 5.20
N GLY A 141 -12.33 -11.07 5.16
CA GLY A 141 -11.72 -12.01 4.23
C GLY A 141 -11.33 -11.43 2.87
N HIS A 142 -11.50 -10.12 2.68
CA HIS A 142 -10.97 -9.45 1.50
C HIS A 142 -9.44 -9.42 1.55
N ARG A 143 -8.81 -9.48 0.39
CA ARG A 143 -7.34 -9.47 0.26
C ARG A 143 -6.88 -8.31 -0.61
N PHE A 144 -7.38 -7.11 -0.32
CA PHE A 144 -6.87 -5.90 -0.97
C PHE A 144 -5.44 -5.64 -0.51
N THR A 145 -4.56 -5.35 -1.45
CA THR A 145 -3.17 -5.01 -1.13
C THR A 145 -3.10 -3.56 -0.67
N ALA A 146 -2.50 -3.34 0.49
CA ALA A 146 -2.22 -1.99 0.94
C ALA A 146 -0.98 -1.44 0.25
N THR A 147 -1.09 -0.23 -0.28
CA THR A 147 -0.02 0.49 -0.95
C THR A 147 0.15 1.89 -0.35
N GLY A 148 1.22 2.57 -0.72
CA GLY A 148 1.34 4.00 -0.50
C GLY A 148 2.08 4.70 -1.62
N ASN A 149 1.60 5.87 -2.04
CA ASN A 149 2.20 6.66 -3.10
C ASN A 149 2.39 8.11 -2.67
N SER A 150 3.39 8.76 -3.28
CA SER A 150 3.78 10.12 -2.91
C SER A 150 2.85 11.20 -3.42
N ASP A 151 2.06 10.91 -4.45
CA ASP A 151 1.12 11.86 -5.06
C ASP A 151 1.81 13.18 -5.44
N THR A 152 2.88 13.02 -6.21
CA THR A 152 3.89 14.05 -6.44
C THR A 152 3.43 15.10 -7.42
N HIS A 153 3.49 16.36 -6.99
CA HIS A 153 3.09 17.52 -7.78
C HIS A 153 4.12 18.65 -7.77
N ALA A 154 5.20 18.53 -7.01
CA ALA A 154 6.26 19.52 -6.94
C ALA A 154 7.60 18.92 -6.49
N VAL A 155 8.70 19.54 -6.89
CA VAL A 155 10.07 19.12 -6.50
C VAL A 155 10.43 19.41 -5.05
N VAL A 156 9.66 20.26 -4.37
CA VAL A 156 9.79 20.59 -2.95
C VAL A 156 8.41 20.50 -2.30
N ALA A 157 8.35 20.01 -1.07
CA ALA A 157 7.17 19.81 -0.25
C ALA A 157 6.17 18.75 -0.74
N GLN A 158 6.22 18.34 -2.01
CA GLN A 158 5.37 17.28 -2.61
C GLN A 158 6.20 16.31 -3.48
N GLU A 159 7.40 15.96 -2.99
CA GLU A 159 8.43 15.23 -3.72
C GLU A 159 8.08 13.75 -3.93
N ALA A 160 8.73 13.13 -4.92
CA ALA A 160 8.57 11.71 -5.20
C ALA A 160 9.12 10.81 -4.08
N GLY A 161 8.42 9.69 -3.85
CA GLY A 161 8.89 8.60 -2.99
C GLY A 161 8.50 8.68 -1.52
N TYR A 162 7.68 9.64 -1.09
CA TYR A 162 7.20 9.71 0.30
C TYR A 162 5.66 9.62 0.38
N PRO A 163 5.10 8.43 0.69
CA PRO A 163 5.76 7.14 0.88
C PRO A 163 6.17 6.45 -0.44
N ARG A 164 6.79 5.28 -0.29
CA ARG A 164 7.14 4.32 -1.34
C ARG A 164 6.73 2.91 -0.94
N ASN A 165 6.69 2.03 -1.94
CA ASN A 165 6.44 0.61 -1.78
C ASN A 165 7.74 -0.17 -2.04
N PHE A 166 8.13 -1.05 -1.13
CA PHE A 166 9.16 -2.06 -1.39
C PHE A 166 8.49 -3.38 -1.80
N ILE A 167 8.92 -3.91 -2.93
CA ILE A 167 8.45 -5.17 -3.52
C ILE A 167 9.63 -6.13 -3.55
N ALA A 168 9.43 -7.38 -3.12
CA ALA A 168 10.45 -8.40 -3.22
C ALA A 168 10.81 -8.67 -4.69
N SER A 169 12.08 -8.54 -5.05
CA SER A 169 12.59 -8.75 -6.40
C SER A 169 13.45 -10.01 -6.46
N LYS A 170 13.46 -10.67 -7.62
CA LYS A 170 14.37 -11.80 -7.93
C LYS A 170 15.73 -11.34 -8.45
N THR A 171 15.89 -10.04 -8.67
CA THR A 171 17.10 -9.42 -9.22
C THR A 171 17.36 -8.09 -8.52
N ASP A 172 18.64 -7.79 -8.31
CA ASP A 172 19.10 -6.49 -7.80
C ASP A 172 19.36 -5.49 -8.94
N ALA A 173 19.25 -5.91 -10.20
CA ALA A 173 19.40 -5.05 -11.37
C ALA A 173 18.06 -4.35 -11.70
N PRO A 174 17.92 -3.03 -11.50
CA PRO A 174 16.65 -2.32 -11.75
C PRO A 174 16.19 -2.40 -13.22
N GLY A 175 17.16 -2.47 -14.15
CA GLY A 175 16.93 -2.62 -15.58
C GLY A 175 16.18 -3.90 -15.99
N ASP A 176 16.19 -4.92 -15.14
CA ASP A 176 15.58 -6.23 -15.40
C ASP A 176 14.16 -6.35 -14.86
N ILE A 177 13.70 -5.38 -14.04
CA ILE A 177 12.36 -5.37 -13.47
C ILE A 177 11.31 -5.35 -14.59
N GLN A 178 10.32 -6.24 -14.49
CA GLN A 178 9.21 -6.36 -15.43
C GLN A 178 7.89 -5.99 -14.77
N ASP A 179 6.99 -5.36 -15.53
CA ASP A 179 5.65 -4.97 -15.07
C ASP A 179 4.87 -6.15 -14.49
N LYS A 180 5.00 -7.34 -15.11
CA LYS A 180 4.34 -8.56 -14.65
C LYS A 180 4.73 -8.97 -13.23
N ASP A 181 5.95 -8.66 -12.80
CA ASP A 181 6.42 -9.01 -11.46
C ASP A 181 5.81 -8.03 -10.43
N ILE A 182 5.69 -6.75 -10.78
CA ILE A 182 4.99 -5.75 -9.96
C ILE A 182 3.49 -6.07 -9.86
N ILE A 183 2.84 -6.44 -10.97
CA ILE A 183 1.44 -6.87 -10.98
C ILE A 183 1.26 -8.11 -10.10
N ARG A 184 2.15 -9.11 -10.21
CA ARG A 184 2.09 -10.34 -9.39
C ARG A 184 2.26 -10.03 -7.91
N ALA A 185 3.20 -9.15 -7.56
CA ALA A 185 3.41 -8.67 -6.21
C ALA A 185 2.16 -8.02 -5.60
N ILE A 186 1.40 -7.26 -6.40
CA ILE A 186 0.17 -6.62 -5.94
C ILE A 186 -1.00 -7.61 -5.88
N LYS A 187 -1.23 -8.41 -6.92
CA LYS A 187 -2.48 -9.17 -7.07
C LYS A 187 -2.46 -10.56 -6.46
N VAL A 188 -1.30 -11.18 -6.42
CA VAL A 188 -1.14 -12.59 -6.06
C VAL A 188 -0.36 -12.69 -4.77
N GLU A 189 0.88 -12.20 -4.78
CA GLU A 189 1.81 -12.40 -3.67
C GLU A 189 1.51 -11.47 -2.49
N ARG A 190 1.08 -10.22 -2.71
CA ARG A 190 0.78 -9.24 -1.65
C ARG A 190 1.97 -8.98 -0.73
N ASN A 191 3.18 -9.05 -1.29
CA ASN A 191 4.45 -8.98 -0.58
C ASN A 191 5.04 -7.57 -0.63
N ILE A 192 4.26 -6.60 -0.16
CA ILE A 192 4.62 -5.17 -0.21
C ILE A 192 4.82 -4.60 1.19
N VAL A 193 5.89 -3.84 1.37
CA VAL A 193 6.11 -2.99 2.55
C VAL A 193 5.94 -1.54 2.14
N VAL A 194 5.08 -0.79 2.84
CA VAL A 194 4.82 0.62 2.57
C VAL A 194 5.56 1.46 3.58
N THR A 195 6.26 2.52 3.15
CA THR A 195 7.11 3.30 4.05
C THR A 195 7.47 4.69 3.55
N ASN A 196 7.68 5.63 4.47
CA ASN A 196 8.36 6.90 4.20
C ASN A 196 9.78 6.98 4.82
N GLY A 197 10.28 5.89 5.42
CA GLY A 197 11.59 5.84 6.06
C GLY A 197 11.99 4.42 6.52
N PRO A 198 11.32 3.82 7.52
CA PRO A 198 11.69 2.50 8.04
C PRO A 198 11.41 1.36 7.06
N PHE A 199 12.32 0.41 6.91
CA PHE A 199 12.11 -0.84 6.20
C PHE A 199 11.86 -1.98 7.21
N VAL A 200 10.74 -2.68 7.04
CA VAL A 200 10.32 -3.77 7.93
C VAL A 200 10.39 -5.10 7.17
N ALA A 201 11.29 -5.98 7.58
CA ALA A 201 11.28 -7.38 7.16
C ALA A 201 10.54 -8.21 8.22
N PHE A 202 9.51 -8.94 7.78
CA PHE A 202 8.60 -9.66 8.66
C PHE A 202 8.33 -11.08 8.15
N THR A 203 8.40 -12.05 9.05
CA THR A 203 8.03 -13.45 8.76
C THR A 203 7.23 -14.07 9.90
N VAL A 204 6.38 -15.05 9.56
CA VAL A 204 5.72 -15.97 10.50
C VAL A 204 6.17 -17.39 10.18
N ASN A 205 6.76 -18.09 11.15
CA ASN A 205 7.36 -19.42 10.96
C ASN A 205 8.29 -19.48 9.73
N GLY A 206 9.06 -18.40 9.52
CA GLY A 206 9.98 -18.26 8.38
C GLY A 206 9.32 -17.98 7.02
N LYS A 207 7.99 -17.86 6.95
CA LYS A 207 7.27 -17.50 5.72
C LYS A 207 7.11 -15.99 5.58
N PRO A 208 7.30 -15.41 4.39
CA PRO A 208 7.27 -13.97 4.18
C PRO A 208 5.86 -13.39 4.13
N ILE A 209 5.78 -12.06 4.17
CA ILE A 209 4.57 -11.27 3.89
C ILE A 209 3.87 -11.74 2.62
N GLY A 210 2.53 -11.83 2.69
CA GLY A 210 1.72 -12.39 1.61
C GLY A 210 1.37 -13.88 1.72
N SER A 211 2.10 -14.62 2.57
CA SER A 211 1.92 -16.07 2.70
C SER A 211 0.66 -16.44 3.50
N VAL A 212 0.12 -17.63 3.22
CA VAL A 212 -0.75 -18.37 4.14
C VAL A 212 0.08 -19.45 4.81
N VAL A 213 0.14 -19.44 6.13
CA VAL A 213 0.91 -20.37 6.96
C VAL A 213 -0.07 -21.30 7.66
N THR A 214 -0.01 -22.60 7.39
CA THR A 214 -0.75 -23.58 8.18
C THR A 214 0.04 -23.89 9.44
N ASP A 215 -0.56 -23.65 10.61
CA ASP A 215 0.02 -23.95 11.91
C ASP A 215 -1.05 -24.47 12.86
N THR A 216 -0.99 -25.76 13.20
CA THR A 216 -1.99 -26.42 14.05
C THR A 216 -1.51 -26.67 15.48
N ASP A 217 -0.34 -26.14 15.87
CA ASP A 217 0.23 -26.37 17.20
C ASP A 217 -0.23 -25.34 18.25
N GLY A 218 -0.97 -24.32 17.80
CA GLY A 218 -1.57 -23.29 18.64
C GLY A 218 -0.63 -22.12 18.96
N LYS A 219 0.52 -22.00 18.30
CA LYS A 219 1.44 -20.86 18.47
C LYS A 219 2.21 -20.61 17.18
N VAL A 220 2.63 -19.37 16.97
CA VAL A 220 3.52 -19.03 15.85
C VAL A 220 4.71 -18.21 16.32
N THR A 221 5.82 -18.34 15.60
CA THR A 221 7.01 -17.51 15.79
C THR A 221 7.02 -16.38 14.77
N LEU A 222 6.92 -15.15 15.26
CA LEU A 222 7.05 -13.92 14.49
C LEU A 222 8.50 -13.46 14.52
N ASN A 223 9.11 -13.17 13.38
CA ASN A 223 10.40 -12.49 13.31
C ASN A 223 10.24 -11.13 12.66
N VAL A 224 10.64 -10.08 13.37
CA VAL A 224 10.57 -8.68 12.93
C VAL A 224 11.97 -8.10 12.93
N VAL A 225 12.39 -7.59 11.78
CA VAL A 225 13.63 -6.84 11.62
C VAL A 225 13.28 -5.47 11.05
N VAL A 226 13.70 -4.40 11.71
CA VAL A 226 13.51 -3.04 11.23
C VAL A 226 14.85 -2.38 10.98
N GLN A 227 15.01 -1.86 9.78
CA GLN A 227 16.17 -1.10 9.35
C GLN A 227 15.72 0.29 8.89
N ALA A 228 16.56 1.30 9.06
CA ALA A 228 16.34 2.62 8.49
C ALA A 228 17.68 3.34 8.39
N PRO A 229 17.82 4.40 7.55
CA PRO A 229 18.97 5.28 7.62
C PRO A 229 19.22 5.76 9.07
N SER A 230 20.48 5.97 9.45
CA SER A 230 20.86 6.31 10.83
C SER A 230 20.11 7.54 11.37
N TRP A 231 19.84 8.52 10.52
CA TRP A 231 19.12 9.76 10.82
C TRP A 231 17.59 9.59 10.96
N VAL A 232 17.04 8.46 10.51
CA VAL A 232 15.60 8.18 10.65
C VAL A 232 15.34 7.57 12.02
N ASP A 233 14.47 8.22 12.79
CA ASP A 233 14.01 7.71 14.08
C ASP A 233 13.05 6.52 13.91
N VAL A 234 13.18 5.55 14.82
CA VAL A 234 12.21 4.46 14.99
C VAL A 234 12.11 4.24 16.48
N SER A 235 11.03 4.72 17.09
CA SER A 235 10.78 4.66 18.53
C SER A 235 9.94 3.45 18.92
N GLU A 236 9.19 2.86 17.98
CA GLU A 236 8.22 1.82 18.28
C GLU A 236 8.02 0.85 17.10
N ILE A 237 7.83 -0.44 17.43
CA ILE A 237 7.16 -1.39 16.55
C ILE A 237 5.88 -1.90 17.21
N GLU A 238 4.87 -2.14 16.38
CA GLU A 238 3.57 -2.68 16.81
C GLU A 238 3.21 -3.88 15.95
N VAL A 239 2.87 -5.00 16.60
CA VAL A 239 2.35 -6.21 15.95
C VAL A 239 0.84 -6.19 16.06
N ILE A 240 0.19 -6.16 14.91
CA ILE A 240 -1.27 -6.21 14.77
C ILE A 240 -1.69 -7.62 14.42
N GLY A 241 -2.73 -8.13 15.09
CA GLY A 241 -3.40 -9.38 14.74
C GLY A 241 -4.91 -9.17 14.67
N ASN A 242 -5.55 -9.53 13.55
CA ASN A 242 -7.00 -9.38 13.35
C ASN A 242 -7.56 -7.98 13.70
N GLY A 243 -6.77 -6.94 13.39
CA GLY A 243 -7.12 -5.54 13.58
C GLY A 243 -6.88 -5.00 14.99
N ARG A 244 -6.28 -5.79 15.89
CA ARG A 244 -5.97 -5.40 17.27
C ARG A 244 -4.47 -5.41 17.51
N SER A 245 -4.01 -4.47 18.32
CA SER A 245 -2.64 -4.47 18.83
C SER A 245 -2.43 -5.68 19.74
N LEU A 246 -1.51 -6.57 19.36
CA LEU A 246 -1.13 -7.72 20.18
C LEU A 246 0.08 -7.37 21.06
N GLN A 247 1.02 -6.61 20.49
CA GLN A 247 2.22 -6.21 21.20
C GLN A 247 2.76 -4.90 20.65
N THR A 248 3.08 -3.98 21.55
CA THR A 248 3.79 -2.75 21.26
C THR A 248 5.14 -2.79 21.96
N ILE A 249 6.21 -2.51 21.22
CA ILE A 249 7.59 -2.64 21.70
C ILE A 249 8.33 -1.34 21.43
N GLY A 250 8.77 -0.68 22.49
CA GLY A 250 9.70 0.43 22.40
C GLY A 250 11.03 0.00 21.76
N VAL A 251 11.47 0.74 20.77
CA VAL A 251 12.76 0.58 20.11
C VAL A 251 13.69 1.65 20.68
N GLY A 252 14.82 1.22 21.24
CA GLY A 252 15.82 2.15 21.75
C GLY A 252 16.40 3.00 20.61
N ARG A 253 16.74 4.26 20.91
CA ARG A 253 17.45 5.13 19.97
C ARG A 253 18.82 4.53 19.66
N ILE A 254 18.96 3.92 18.49
CA ILE A 254 20.28 3.52 17.98
C ILE A 254 20.50 4.25 16.66
N GLY A 255 21.58 5.05 16.63
CA GLY A 255 22.10 5.69 15.41
C GLY A 255 22.67 4.72 14.38
N ALA A 256 22.33 3.44 14.46
CA ALA A 256 22.72 2.39 13.53
C ALA A 256 21.63 2.16 12.48
N ALA A 257 22.01 1.55 11.36
CA ALA A 257 21.08 1.18 10.30
C ALA A 257 20.08 0.09 10.73
N MET A 258 20.51 -0.81 11.63
CA MET A 258 19.64 -1.79 12.28
C MET A 258 18.97 -1.15 13.49
N LYS A 259 17.64 -1.00 13.45
CA LYS A 259 16.86 -0.35 14.52
C LYS A 259 16.40 -1.35 15.56
N THR A 260 15.89 -2.50 15.12
CA THR A 260 15.53 -3.59 16.03
C THR A 260 15.47 -4.93 15.31
N GLN A 261 15.72 -5.99 16.07
CA GLN A 261 15.46 -7.37 15.69
C GLN A 261 14.76 -8.05 16.86
N ARG A 262 13.59 -8.64 16.61
CA ARG A 262 12.73 -9.29 17.61
C ARG A 262 12.22 -10.62 17.06
N THR A 263 12.19 -11.61 17.94
CA THR A 263 11.52 -12.90 17.73
C THR A 263 10.47 -13.02 18.83
N LEU A 264 9.21 -13.19 18.45
CA LEU A 264 8.07 -13.23 19.36
C LEU A 264 7.31 -14.54 19.17
N ASN A 265 6.95 -15.22 20.26
CA ASN A 265 6.09 -16.39 20.19
C ASN A 265 4.67 -15.99 20.60
N VAL A 266 3.72 -16.14 19.68
CA VAL A 266 2.34 -15.68 19.87
C VAL A 266 1.41 -16.90 19.89
N PRO A 267 0.71 -17.18 21.00
CA PRO A 267 -0.31 -18.22 21.03
C PRO A 267 -1.52 -17.81 20.20
N LEU A 268 -2.13 -18.76 19.49
CA LEU A 268 -3.31 -18.55 18.66
C LEU A 268 -4.40 -19.54 19.01
N THR A 269 -5.63 -19.03 19.05
CA THR A 269 -6.84 -19.82 19.27
C THR A 269 -7.77 -19.84 18.05
N ARG A 270 -7.39 -19.10 16.99
CA ARG A 270 -8.11 -18.96 15.73
C ARG A 270 -7.19 -18.39 14.67
N ASP A 271 -7.64 -18.51 13.43
CA ASP A 271 -7.01 -17.93 12.26
C ASP A 271 -6.74 -16.45 12.48
N THR A 272 -5.51 -16.05 12.18
CA THR A 272 -5.03 -14.69 12.45
C THR A 272 -4.22 -14.19 11.27
N TRP A 273 -4.57 -13.01 10.76
CA TRP A 273 -3.65 -12.26 9.92
C TRP A 273 -2.79 -11.33 10.78
N PHE A 274 -1.52 -11.20 10.42
CA PHE A 274 -0.56 -10.35 11.11
C PHE A 274 -0.03 -9.25 10.22
N VAL A 275 0.08 -8.04 10.77
CA VAL A 275 0.76 -6.89 10.17
C VAL A 275 1.73 -6.31 11.19
N VAL A 276 2.86 -5.79 10.74
CA VAL A 276 3.77 -5.02 11.59
C VAL A 276 3.77 -3.57 11.16
N ILE A 277 3.68 -2.66 12.12
CA ILE A 277 3.88 -1.23 11.94
C ILE A 277 5.18 -0.81 12.64
N ALA A 278 5.95 0.08 12.02
CA ALA A 278 7.08 0.76 12.63
C ALA A 278 6.85 2.28 12.59
N ARG A 279 7.12 2.97 13.70
CA ARG A 279 6.90 4.42 13.84
C ARG A 279 8.11 5.10 14.48
N GLY A 280 8.29 6.38 14.14
CA GLY A 280 9.19 7.29 14.82
C GLY A 280 8.46 8.55 15.27
N GLU A 281 9.03 9.26 16.22
CA GLU A 281 8.50 10.51 16.79
C GLU A 281 9.24 11.73 16.25
N GLU A 282 10.51 11.57 15.88
CA GLU A 282 11.32 12.68 15.37
C GLU A 282 11.03 12.98 13.90
N SER A 283 11.19 14.25 13.53
CA SER A 283 10.94 14.72 12.16
C SER A 283 11.91 14.11 11.15
N LEU A 284 11.42 13.80 9.95
CA LEU A 284 12.24 13.44 8.79
C LEU A 284 12.91 14.65 8.10
N ALA A 285 12.69 15.87 8.60
CA ALA A 285 13.35 17.07 8.11
C ALA A 285 14.87 17.04 8.39
N PRO A 286 15.72 17.65 7.54
CA PRO A 286 15.37 18.44 6.36
C PRO A 286 15.14 17.61 5.09
N VAL A 287 15.39 16.29 5.11
CA VAL A 287 15.30 15.43 3.92
C VAL A 287 13.86 15.31 3.42
N VAL A 288 12.91 15.21 4.34
CA VAL A 288 11.47 15.21 4.03
C VAL A 288 10.82 16.36 4.79
N PRO A 289 10.81 17.58 4.23
CA PRO A 289 10.21 18.72 4.90
C PRO A 289 8.69 18.59 4.94
N SER A 290 8.04 19.30 5.87
CA SER A 290 6.59 19.42 5.88
C SER A 290 6.06 20.13 4.62
N ARG A 291 4.79 19.93 4.31
CA ARG A 291 4.12 20.68 3.24
C ARG A 291 3.71 22.05 3.75
N GLY A 292 4.43 23.09 3.35
CA GLY A 292 4.16 24.47 3.79
C GLY A 292 4.30 24.61 5.31
N LYS A 293 3.26 25.12 5.97
CA LYS A 293 3.18 25.22 7.45
C LYS A 293 2.54 23.99 8.12
N GLY A 294 2.42 22.87 7.40
CA GLY A 294 1.87 21.63 7.93
C GLY A 294 2.74 20.99 9.02
N PRO A 295 2.23 19.94 9.69
CA PRO A 295 2.98 19.24 10.73
C PRO A 295 4.27 18.62 10.17
N ALA A 296 5.23 18.40 11.07
CA ALA A 296 6.43 17.64 10.74
C ALA A 296 6.06 16.24 10.23
N VAL A 297 6.82 15.76 9.24
CA VAL A 297 6.62 14.40 8.71
C VAL A 297 7.42 13.45 9.57
N THR A 298 6.75 12.46 10.18
CA THR A 298 7.40 11.47 11.02
C THR A 298 7.56 10.12 10.29
N PRO A 299 8.56 9.30 10.68
CA PRO A 299 8.77 7.96 10.16
C PRO A 299 7.55 7.05 10.40
N PHE A 300 7.10 6.39 9.35
CA PHE A 300 5.98 5.46 9.37
C PHE A 300 6.16 4.39 8.29
N ALA A 301 5.99 3.13 8.69
CA ALA A 301 6.01 1.99 7.79
C ALA A 301 5.04 0.90 8.26
N PHE A 302 4.52 0.12 7.32
CA PHE A 302 3.76 -1.08 7.64
C PHE A 302 3.93 -2.15 6.56
N THR A 303 3.73 -3.41 6.95
CA THR A 303 3.76 -4.55 6.04
C THR A 303 2.36 -4.87 5.50
N ASN A 304 2.28 -5.54 4.35
CA ASN A 304 1.11 -6.34 4.01
C ASN A 304 1.04 -7.61 4.89
N PRO A 305 -0.13 -8.27 4.99
CA PRO A 305 -0.36 -9.29 5.99
C PRO A 305 0.33 -10.63 5.70
N ILE A 306 0.56 -11.40 6.75
CA ILE A 306 0.75 -12.86 6.70
C ILE A 306 -0.49 -13.48 7.34
N TRP A 307 -1.10 -14.48 6.69
CA TRP A 307 -2.25 -15.19 7.24
C TRP A 307 -1.81 -16.50 7.88
N VAL A 308 -2.43 -16.85 9.01
CA VAL A 308 -2.25 -18.14 9.68
C VAL A 308 -3.56 -18.90 9.67
N ASP A 309 -3.54 -20.09 9.08
CA ASP A 309 -4.59 -21.11 9.13
C ASP A 309 -4.30 -22.03 10.31
N THR A 310 -5.09 -21.89 11.38
CA THR A 310 -4.88 -22.58 12.65
C THR A 310 -5.59 -23.93 12.75
N ASN A 311 -6.60 -24.16 11.90
CA ASN A 311 -7.39 -25.39 11.92
C ASN A 311 -6.96 -26.39 10.82
N GLY A 312 -6.05 -25.99 9.93
CA GLY A 312 -5.46 -26.84 8.90
C GLY A 312 -6.39 -27.13 7.73
N ASN A 313 -7.41 -26.30 7.51
CA ASN A 313 -8.37 -26.50 6.43
C ASN A 313 -7.89 -25.96 5.06
N GLY A 314 -6.67 -25.39 5.01
CA GLY A 314 -6.03 -24.91 3.79
C GLY A 314 -6.48 -23.51 3.35
N LYS A 315 -7.28 -22.81 4.17
CA LYS A 315 -7.74 -21.44 3.90
C LYS A 315 -7.64 -20.61 5.18
N PHE A 316 -7.71 -19.29 5.02
CA PHE A 316 -7.86 -18.37 6.14
C PHE A 316 -9.35 -18.17 6.41
N ASP A 317 -9.80 -18.51 7.62
CA ASP A 317 -11.16 -18.26 8.09
C ASP A 317 -11.25 -16.84 8.72
N PRO A 318 -11.97 -15.89 8.08
CA PRO A 318 -11.99 -14.52 8.56
C PRO A 318 -12.64 -14.39 9.94
N PRO A 319 -12.07 -13.59 10.86
CA PRO A 319 -12.59 -13.47 12.23
C PRO A 319 -13.93 -12.72 12.31
N GLY A 320 -14.36 -12.07 11.23
CA GLY A 320 -15.45 -11.10 11.26
C GLY A 320 -15.02 -9.79 11.91
N LEU A 321 -15.94 -8.83 11.91
CA LEU A 321 -15.73 -7.54 12.57
C LEU A 321 -15.77 -7.70 14.10
N ASN A 322 -15.05 -6.80 14.78
CA ASN A 322 -14.92 -6.77 16.24
C ASN A 322 -15.91 -5.82 16.89
#